data_AF-A0A2U9IGN8-F1
#
_entry.id   AF-A0A2U9IGN8-F1
#
_cell.length_a   1.000
_cell.length_b   1.000
_cell.length_c   1.000
_cell.angle_alpha   90.00
_cell.angle_beta   90.00
_cell.angle_gamma   90.00
#
_symmetry.space_group_name_H-M   'P 1'
#
loop_
_entity.id
_entity.type
_entity.pdbx_description
1 polymer ?
#
loop_
_entity_poly.entity_id
_entity_poly.type
_entity_poly.pdbx_seq_one_letter_code
_entity_poly.pdbx_strand_id
1 'polypeptide(L)' 'MMNIVVAFENGKRFVIYDNGVIRETNEEESIFIVKNLDKEKFDKITKSGKKIFICNDNEDICLSKVASKVFGRPKSCKFA' A
#
# COMPACT_ATOMS: atom_id res chain seq x y z
N MET A 1 12.21 7.68 11.24
CA MET A 1 11.47 6.46 10.87
C MET A 1 10.47 6.86 9.80
N MET A 2 10.49 6.21 8.65
CA MET A 2 9.48 6.45 7.62
C MET A 2 8.46 5.33 7.69
N ASN A 3 7.18 5.70 7.71
CA ASN A 3 6.07 4.78 7.68
C ASN A 3 5.06 5.25 6.64
N ILE A 4 4.29 4.31 6.12
CA ILE A 4 3.17 4.61 5.24
C ILE A 4 1.94 3.87 5.70
N VAL A 5 0.80 4.56 5.73
CA VAL A 5 -0.48 3.96 6.08
C VAL A 5 -1.20 3.58 4.81
N VAL A 6 -1.65 2.33 4.74
CA VAL A 6 -2.41 1.76 3.63
C VAL A 6 -3.79 1.31 4.12
N ALA A 7 -4.82 1.51 3.32
CA ALA A 7 -6.15 0.97 3.57
C ALA A 7 -6.56 0.01 2.46
N PHE A 8 -7.24 -1.07 2.82
CA PHE A 8 -7.87 -1.99 1.89
C PHE A 8 -9.33 -1.62 1.66
N GLU A 9 -9.90 -2.03 0.52
CA GLU A 9 -11.34 -1.93 0.23
C GLU A 9 -12.23 -2.59 1.30
N ASN A 10 -11.70 -3.57 2.04
CA ASN A 10 -12.41 -4.24 3.13
C ASN A 10 -12.50 -3.38 4.42
N GLY A 11 -11.96 -2.16 4.42
CA GLY A 11 -11.96 -1.25 5.57
C GLY A 11 -10.80 -1.45 6.54
N LYS A 12 -9.99 -2.50 6.36
CA LYS A 12 -8.77 -2.71 7.16
C LYS A 12 -7.69 -1.72 6.80
N ARG A 13 -6.94 -1.27 7.82
CA ARG A 13 -5.85 -0.31 7.67
C ARG A 13 -4.59 -0.83 8.33
N PHE A 14 -3.47 -0.63 7.64
CA PHE A 14 -2.16 -1.09 8.09
C PHE A 14 -1.13 0.01 7.95
N VAL A 15 -0.23 0.11 8.91
CA VAL A 15 0.98 0.91 8.82
C VAL A 15 2.13 -0.02 8.44
N ILE A 16 2.84 0.35 7.38
CA ILE A 16 4.05 -0.32 6.91
C ILE A 16 5.23 0.56 7.27
N TYR A 17 6.16 0.03 8.05
CA TYR A 17 7.39 0.70 8.44
C TYR A 17 8.54 0.35 7.49
N ASP A 18 9.53 1.24 7.36
CA ASP A 18 10.71 1.05 6.49
C ASP A 18 11.61 -0.15 6.87
N ASN A 19 11.44 -0.69 8.07
CA ASN A 19 12.10 -1.90 8.55
C ASN A 19 11.37 -3.20 8.15
N GLY A 20 10.24 -3.11 7.45
CA GLY A 20 9.42 -4.25 7.04
C GLY A 20 8.39 -4.71 8.08
N VAL A 21 8.29 -4.03 9.22
CA VAL A 21 7.22 -4.28 10.18
C VAL A 21 5.90 -3.76 9.62
N ILE A 22 4.85 -4.57 9.71
CA ILE A 22 3.48 -4.18 9.34
C ILE A 22 2.62 -4.33 10.59
N ARG A 23 1.78 -3.33 10.87
CA ARG A 23 0.84 -3.35 12.00
C ARG A 23 -0.51 -2.82 11.56
N GLU A 24 -1.58 -3.28 12.19
CA GLU A 24 -2.88 -2.64 12.04
C GLU A 24 -2.88 -1.27 12.72
N THR A 25 -3.52 -0.29 12.08
CA THR A 25 -3.67 1.07 12.62
C THR A 25 -5.06 1.61 12.26
N ASN A 26 -5.49 2.67 12.93
CA ASN A 26 -6.68 3.42 12.56
C ASN A 26 -6.35 4.83 12.06
N GLU A 27 -5.07 5.09 11.77
CA GLU A 27 -4.60 6.35 11.21
C GLU A 27 -5.08 6.57 9.77
N GLU A 28 -5.00 7.82 9.31
CA GLU A 28 -5.40 8.21 7.97
C GLU A 28 -4.51 7.55 6.91
N GLU A 29 -5.13 6.89 5.93
CA GLU A 29 -4.39 6.23 4.87
C GLU A 29 -3.80 7.18 3.83
N SER A 30 -2.55 6.92 3.46
CA SER A 30 -1.87 7.59 2.35
C SER A 30 -2.06 6.85 1.03
N ILE A 31 -2.21 5.52 1.08
CA ILE A 31 -2.41 4.64 -0.07
C ILE A 31 -3.68 3.83 0.11
N PHE A 32 -4.54 3.82 -0.91
CA PHE A 32 -5.73 3.00 -0.97
C PHE A 32 -5.50 1.79 -1.89
N ILE A 33 -5.59 0.58 -1.32
CA ILE A 33 -5.41 -0.70 -2.01
C ILE A 33 -6.77 -1.19 -2.50
N VAL A 34 -6.90 -1.32 -3.81
CA VAL A 34 -8.10 -1.81 -4.49
C VAL A 34 -7.81 -3.08 -5.27
N LYS A 35 -8.79 -3.99 -5.33
CA LYS A 35 -8.73 -5.17 -6.20
C LYS A 35 -8.91 -4.74 -7.66
N ASN A 36 -10.01 -4.04 -7.94
CA ASN A 36 -10.29 -3.51 -9.27
C ASN A 36 -10.40 -1.99 -9.25
N LEU A 37 -9.83 -1.37 -10.29
CA LEU A 37 -9.90 0.06 -10.50
C LEU A 37 -11.08 0.39 -11.41
N ASP A 38 -12.19 0.79 -10.79
CA ASP A 38 -13.29 1.43 -11.50
C ASP A 38 -12.99 2.92 -11.72
N LYS A 39 -13.40 3.46 -12.86
CA LYS A 39 -13.21 4.87 -13.22
C LYS A 39 -13.77 5.82 -12.15
N GLU A 40 -14.93 5.50 -11.59
CA GLU A 40 -15.56 6.28 -10.51
C GLU A 40 -14.76 6.25 -9.20
N LYS A 41 -14.18 5.10 -8.85
CA LYS A 41 -13.34 4.96 -7.65
C LYS A 41 -12.03 5.72 -7.82
N PHE A 42 -11.42 5.61 -9.00
CA PHE A 42 -10.21 6.34 -9.34
C PHE A 42 -10.41 7.85 -9.19
N ASP A 43 -11.48 8.39 -9.77
CA ASP A 43 -11.77 9.83 -9.77
C ASP A 43 -12.02 10.36 -8.35
N LYS A 44 -12.76 9.61 -7.51
CA LYS A 44 -12.99 9.96 -6.10
C LYS A 44 -11.68 10.02 -5.30
N ILE A 45 -10.83 9.01 -5.42
CA ILE A 45 -9.61 8.90 -4.60
C ILE A 45 -8.53 9.89 -5.07
N THR A 46 -8.40 10.09 -6.40
CA THR A 46 -7.47 11.09 -6.95
C THR A 46 -7.87 12.52 -6.61
N LYS A 47 -9.16 12.85 -6.54
CA LYS A 47 -9.63 14.14 -6.02
C LYS A 47 -9.26 14.38 -4.56
N SER A 48 -9.15 13.31 -3.76
CA SER A 48 -8.69 13.40 -2.37
C SER A 48 -7.15 13.49 -2.24
N GLY A 49 -6.39 13.49 -3.34
CA GLY A 49 -4.93 13.53 -3.32
C GLY A 49 -4.27 12.25 -2.79
N LYS A 50 -5.04 11.17 -2.62
CA LYS A 50 -4.57 9.88 -2.12
C LYS A 50 -4.05 9.02 -3.26
N LYS A 51 -3.04 8.19 -2.98
CA LYS A 51 -2.46 7.27 -3.97
C LYS A 51 -3.27 5.99 -4.03
N ILE A 52 -3.44 5.42 -5.22
CA ILE A 52 -4.15 4.15 -5.40
C ILE A 52 -3.15 3.06 -5.76
N PHE A 53 -3.32 1.88 -5.18
CA PHE A 53 -2.55 0.70 -5.50
C PHE A 53 -3.49 -0.45 -5.86
N ILE A 54 -3.33 -0.99 -7.07
CA ILE A 54 -4.18 -2.08 -7.55
C ILE A 54 -3.51 -3.40 -7.17
N CYS A 55 -4.21 -4.25 -6.42
CA CYS A 55 -3.73 -5.56 -6.03
C CYS A 55 -4.87 -6.57 -5.91
N ASN A 56 -4.81 -7.59 -6.76
CA ASN A 56 -5.78 -8.70 -6.82
C ASN A 56 -5.31 -9.97 -6.08
N ASP A 57 -4.20 -9.87 -5.34
CA ASP A 57 -3.63 -10.97 -4.58
C ASP A 57 -4.11 -10.97 -3.12
N ASN A 58 -3.55 -11.87 -2.31
CA ASN A 58 -3.78 -11.92 -0.87
C ASN A 58 -3.23 -10.66 -0.16
N GLU A 59 -3.82 -10.35 1.00
CA GLU A 59 -3.48 -9.19 1.84
C GLU A 59 -1.96 -9.06 2.07
N ASP A 60 -1.29 -10.12 2.53
CA ASP A 60 0.16 -10.18 2.72
C ASP A 60 0.98 -9.87 1.46
N ILE A 61 0.52 -10.37 0.31
CA ILE A 61 1.20 -10.16 -0.96
C ILE A 61 1.04 -8.69 -1.38
N CYS A 62 -0.16 -8.13 -1.21
CA CYS A 62 -0.43 -6.73 -1.50
C CYS A 62 0.39 -5.80 -0.61
N LEU A 63 0.43 -6.06 0.70
CA LEU A 63 1.26 -5.33 1.66
C LEU A 63 2.73 -5.39 1.27
N SER A 64 3.25 -6.59 0.95
CA SER A 64 4.64 -6.77 0.52
C SER A 64 4.97 -6.03 -0.78
N LYS A 65 4.05 -6.03 -1.75
CA LYS A 65 4.21 -5.29 -3.02
C LYS A 65 4.23 -3.78 -2.79
N VAL A 66 3.32 -3.27 -1.95
CA VAL A 66 3.30 -1.86 -1.56
C VAL A 66 4.58 -1.47 -0.83
N ALA A 67 4.98 -2.25 0.18
CA ALA A 67 6.22 -2.02 0.93
C ALA A 67 7.44 -1.96 -0.01
N SER A 68 7.53 -2.91 -0.94
CA SER A 68 8.61 -2.97 -1.94
C SER A 68 8.62 -1.77 -2.88
N LYS A 69 7.43 -1.26 -3.27
CA LYS A 69 7.30 -0.11 -4.18
C LYS A 69 7.57 1.22 -3.49
N VAL A 70 7.15 1.36 -2.23
CA VAL A 70 7.26 2.60 -1.45
C VAL A 70 8.65 2.75 -0.86
N PHE A 71 9.10 1.73 -0.12
CA PHE A 71 10.39 1.78 0.55
C PHE A 71 11.53 1.38 -0.36
N GLY A 72 11.21 0.78 -1.52
CA GLY A 72 12.14 0.63 -2.62
C GLY A 72 13.51 0.20 -2.13
N ARG A 73 13.59 -0.81 -1.25
CA ARG A 73 14.88 -1.45 -1.03
C ARG A 73 15.12 -2.14 -2.36
N PRO A 74 16.03 -1.66 -3.23
CA PRO A 74 16.44 -2.52 -4.31
C PRO A 74 16.85 -3.81 -3.61
N LYS A 75 16.33 -4.96 -4.07
CA LYS A 75 17.20 -6.11 -4.05
C LYS A 75 18.39 -5.62 -4.88
N SER A 76 19.42 -5.10 -4.22
CA SER A 76 20.76 -5.16 -4.77
C SER A 76 20.93 -6.65 -4.95
N CYS A 77 20.58 -7.14 -6.14
CA CYS A 77 20.85 -8.48 -6.58
C CYS A 77 22.37 -8.52 -6.69
N LYS A 78 23.05 -8.67 -5.56
CA LYS A 78 24.36 -9.30 -5.52
C LYS A 78 24.11 -10.78 -5.76
N PHE A 79 23.93 -11.12 -7.02
CA PHE A 79 24.07 -12.49 -7.50
C PHE A 79 24.85 -12.44 -8.82
N ALA A 80 26.15 -12.23 -8.68
CA ALA A 80 27.24 -12.96 -9.34
C ALA A 80 28.56 -12.32 -8.90
#